data_AF-A0A7V9IRT8-F1
#
_entry.id   AF-A0A7V9IRT8-F1
#
_cell.length_a   1.000
_cell.length_b   1.000
_cell.length_c   1.000
_cell.angle_alpha   90.00
_cell.angle_beta   90.00
_cell.angle_gamma   90.00
#
_symmetry.space_group_name_H-M   'P 1'
#
loop_
_entity.id
_entity.type
_entity.pdbx_description
1 polymer ?
#
loop_
_entity_poly.entity_id
_entity_poly.type
_entity_poly.pdbx_seq_one_letter_code
_entity_poly.pdbx_strand_id
1 'polypeptide(L)'
;PALPSYSYSDCAEAVAAMLPDDADVAVLGHSFGGAVGLALAAVRPVRSVVSVGLRAVWPAAFTATLDTLAAKPLRNLGGRDEAAAFVLRINGLSDFFDPDSEFVERGIRSGETGWRLAQDPRSFGIGEPPFDPLFGDAVAAGTSVTVAHGEHDVMVAVGDYDRFAARFGVEVLVLPGLGHNAHVQDPFAIAGLLPA
;
A
#
# COMPACT_ATOMS: atom_id res chain seq x y z
N PRO A 1 -4.02 6.33 -12.69
CA PRO A 1 -5.30 6.89 -13.20
C PRO A 1 -6.44 6.44 -12.28
N ALA A 2 -7.56 7.16 -12.21
CA ALA A 2 -8.73 6.65 -11.49
C ALA A 2 -9.26 5.41 -12.22
N LEU A 3 -9.58 4.35 -11.47
CA LEU A 3 -10.12 3.12 -12.03
C LEU A 3 -11.67 3.18 -12.07
N PRO A 4 -12.31 2.43 -12.99
CA PRO A 4 -13.77 2.33 -13.06
C PRO A 4 -14.33 1.68 -11.79
N SER A 5 -13.62 0.69 -11.24
CA SER A 5 -13.86 0.02 -9.97
C SER A 5 -12.54 -0.16 -9.24
N TYR A 6 -12.60 -0.32 -7.92
CA TYR A 6 -11.43 -0.63 -7.10
C TYR A 6 -11.61 -2.02 -6.50
N SER A 7 -10.78 -2.94 -6.96
CA SER A 7 -10.52 -4.25 -6.35
C SER A 7 -9.02 -4.53 -6.42
N TYR A 8 -8.53 -5.51 -5.65
CA TYR A 8 -7.12 -5.93 -5.75
C TYR A 8 -6.79 -6.44 -7.16
N SER A 9 -7.70 -7.15 -7.82
CA SER A 9 -7.55 -7.62 -9.20
C SER A 9 -7.48 -6.46 -10.19
N ASP A 10 -8.43 -5.51 -10.12
CA ASP A 10 -8.43 -4.34 -11.02
C ASP A 10 -7.15 -3.51 -10.87
N CYS A 11 -6.63 -3.40 -9.64
CA CYS A 11 -5.37 -2.71 -9.39
C CYS A 11 -4.17 -3.50 -9.93
N ALA A 12 -4.15 -4.82 -9.76
CA ALA A 12 -3.11 -5.69 -10.29
C ALA A 12 -3.06 -5.67 -11.82
N GLU A 13 -4.21 -5.74 -12.49
CA GLU A 13 -4.31 -5.63 -13.94
C GLU A 13 -3.83 -4.28 -14.46
N ALA A 14 -4.21 -3.19 -13.76
CA ALA A 14 -3.74 -1.86 -14.10
C ALA A 14 -2.22 -1.72 -13.96
N VAL A 15 -1.62 -2.32 -12.92
CA VAL A 15 -0.16 -2.37 -12.76
C VAL A 15 0.48 -3.24 -13.84
N ALA A 16 -0.08 -4.42 -14.11
CA ALA A 16 0.43 -5.34 -15.14
C ALA A 16 0.49 -4.68 -16.52
N ALA A 17 -0.52 -3.90 -16.89
CA ALA A 17 -0.60 -3.17 -18.15
C ALA A 17 0.44 -2.03 -18.30
N MET A 18 1.06 -1.59 -17.19
CA MET A 18 2.11 -0.58 -17.21
C MET A 18 3.53 -1.16 -17.35
N LEU A 19 3.66 -2.48 -17.20
CA LEU A 19 4.94 -3.17 -17.20
C LEU A 19 5.18 -3.83 -18.58
N PRO A 20 6.43 -3.86 -19.09
CA PRO A 20 6.75 -4.65 -20.27
C PRO A 20 6.37 -6.12 -20.09
N ASP A 21 5.97 -6.78 -21.17
CA ASP A 21 5.53 -8.19 -21.16
C ASP A 21 6.64 -9.13 -20.66
N ASP A 22 7.90 -8.82 -20.97
CA ASP A 22 9.10 -9.60 -20.65
C ASP A 22 9.84 -9.14 -19.39
N ALA A 23 9.27 -8.19 -18.64
CA ALA A 23 9.90 -7.69 -17.42
C ALA A 23 10.02 -8.79 -16.35
N ASP A 24 11.23 -8.93 -15.78
CA ASP A 24 11.44 -9.65 -14.51
C ASP A 24 10.96 -8.76 -13.36
N VAL A 25 9.91 -9.18 -12.68
CA VAL A 25 9.20 -8.34 -11.70
C VAL A 25 9.46 -8.82 -10.29
N ALA A 26 9.98 -7.91 -9.46
CA ALA A 26 9.93 -7.99 -8.00
C ALA A 26 9.11 -6.79 -7.48
N VAL A 27 8.24 -7.04 -6.50
CA VAL A 27 7.35 -6.02 -5.96
C VAL A 27 7.79 -5.64 -4.55
N LEU A 28 7.92 -4.34 -4.33
CA LEU A 28 8.03 -3.74 -3.01
C LEU A 28 6.78 -2.90 -2.78
N GLY A 29 5.86 -3.43 -1.98
CA GLY A 29 4.54 -2.85 -1.77
C GLY A 29 4.35 -2.38 -0.34
N HIS A 30 4.00 -1.10 -0.14
CA HIS A 30 3.63 -0.58 1.16
C HIS A 30 2.12 -0.68 1.40
N SER A 31 1.71 -1.17 2.57
CA SER A 31 0.34 -1.33 3.02
C SER A 31 -0.56 -1.93 1.93
N PHE A 32 -1.41 -1.12 1.30
CA PHE A 32 -2.29 -1.52 0.20
C PHE A 32 -1.52 -2.07 -1.01
N GLY A 33 -0.38 -1.46 -1.35
CA GLY A 33 0.47 -1.88 -2.46
C GLY A 33 1.07 -3.27 -2.27
N GLY A 34 1.25 -3.74 -1.03
CA GLY A 34 1.68 -5.11 -0.75
C GLY A 34 0.65 -6.15 -1.18
N ALA A 35 -0.63 -5.89 -0.88
CA ALA A 35 -1.73 -6.75 -1.32
C ALA A 35 -1.96 -6.69 -2.83
N VAL A 36 -1.78 -5.52 -3.47
CA VAL A 36 -1.75 -5.41 -4.94
C VAL A 36 -0.60 -6.22 -5.54
N GLY A 37 0.57 -6.24 -4.89
CA GLY A 37 1.70 -7.07 -5.29
C GLY A 37 1.40 -8.57 -5.28
N LEU A 38 0.69 -9.05 -4.25
CA LEU A 38 0.21 -10.43 -4.20
C LEU A 38 -0.79 -10.72 -5.33
N ALA A 39 -1.74 -9.81 -5.56
CA ALA A 39 -2.70 -9.95 -6.66
C ALA A 39 -2.02 -9.92 -8.03
N LEU A 40 -0.92 -9.19 -8.18
CA LEU A 40 -0.14 -9.16 -9.42
C LEU A 40 0.45 -10.52 -9.77
N ALA A 41 0.86 -11.31 -8.76
CA ALA A 41 1.39 -12.65 -8.96
C ALA A 41 0.36 -13.63 -9.55
N ALA A 42 -0.95 -13.36 -9.40
CA ALA A 42 -2.01 -14.17 -9.99
C ALA A 42 -2.19 -13.93 -11.50
N VAL A 43 -1.76 -12.76 -12.01
CA VAL A 43 -2.01 -12.34 -13.40
C VAL A 43 -0.76 -12.30 -14.27
N ARG A 44 0.44 -12.36 -13.67
CA ARG A 44 1.71 -12.45 -14.40
C ARG A 44 2.83 -13.04 -13.52
N PRO A 45 3.93 -13.51 -14.11
CA PRO A 45 5.10 -13.94 -13.34
C PRO A 45 5.64 -12.80 -12.46
N VAL A 46 5.77 -13.06 -11.17
CA VAL A 46 6.39 -12.18 -10.17
C VAL A 46 7.37 -13.00 -9.35
N ARG A 47 8.64 -12.63 -9.38
CA ARG A 47 9.72 -13.34 -8.67
C ARG A 47 9.55 -13.26 -7.15
N SER A 48 9.25 -12.06 -6.66
CA SER A 48 9.09 -11.82 -5.22
C SER A 48 8.15 -10.66 -4.91
N VAL A 49 7.50 -10.74 -3.74
CA VAL A 49 6.69 -9.69 -3.16
C VAL A 49 7.18 -9.43 -1.74
N VAL A 50 7.68 -8.21 -1.50
CA VAL A 50 7.96 -7.67 -0.17
C VAL A 50 6.83 -6.73 0.19
N SER A 51 6.09 -7.07 1.26
CA SER A 51 4.94 -6.32 1.73
C SER A 51 5.24 -5.63 3.06
N VAL A 52 5.27 -4.30 3.09
CA VAL A 52 5.66 -3.52 4.27
C VAL A 52 4.43 -2.84 4.90
N GLY A 53 4.15 -3.11 6.17
CA GLY A 53 3.01 -2.52 6.90
C GLY A 53 1.65 -3.07 6.48
N LEU A 54 1.60 -4.26 5.88
CA LEU A 54 0.35 -4.92 5.51
C LEU A 54 -0.37 -5.41 6.76
N ARG A 55 -1.59 -4.90 6.97
CA ARG A 55 -2.43 -5.27 8.11
C ARG A 55 -2.86 -6.74 8.06
N ALA A 56 -2.52 -7.49 9.10
CA ALA A 56 -2.84 -8.91 9.23
C ALA A 56 -4.27 -9.20 9.73
N VAL A 57 -4.82 -8.33 10.59
CA VAL A 57 -6.18 -8.49 11.15
C VAL A 57 -7.03 -7.26 10.83
N TRP A 58 -8.26 -7.51 10.40
CA TRP A 58 -9.20 -6.50 9.93
C TRP A 58 -10.47 -6.48 10.81
N PRO A 59 -10.44 -5.76 11.96
CA PRO A 59 -11.62 -5.63 12.79
C PRO A 59 -12.76 -4.95 12.04
N ALA A 60 -14.01 -5.38 12.27
CA ALA A 60 -15.19 -4.79 11.64
C ALA A 60 -15.32 -3.27 11.87
N ALA A 61 -14.86 -2.76 13.02
CA ALA A 61 -14.85 -1.32 13.30
C ALA A 61 -13.86 -0.56 12.39
N PHE A 62 -12.74 -1.20 12.04
CA PHE A 62 -11.75 -0.62 11.12
C PHE A 62 -12.31 -0.59 9.70
N THR A 63 -12.90 -1.68 9.21
CA THR A 63 -13.52 -1.72 7.87
C THR A 63 -14.67 -0.72 7.74
N ALA A 64 -15.55 -0.61 8.74
CA ALA A 64 -16.61 0.40 8.74
C ALA A 64 -16.09 1.85 8.67
N THR A 65 -14.92 2.11 9.28
CA THR A 65 -14.25 3.42 9.18
C THR A 65 -13.78 3.67 7.75
N LEU A 66 -13.21 2.67 7.09
CA LEU A 66 -12.78 2.77 5.69
C LEU A 66 -13.97 2.98 4.74
N ASP A 67 -15.09 2.28 4.96
CA ASP A 67 -16.33 2.48 4.19
C ASP A 67 -16.84 3.92 4.30
N THR A 68 -16.79 4.48 5.52
CA THR A 68 -17.14 5.88 5.78
C THR A 68 -16.20 6.82 5.00
N LEU A 69 -14.90 6.53 4.93
CA LEU A 69 -13.95 7.32 4.13
C LEU A 69 -14.22 7.18 2.63
N ALA A 70 -14.58 5.98 2.17
CA ALA A 70 -14.87 5.70 0.77
C ALA A 70 -16.09 6.45 0.24
N ALA A 71 -17.09 6.65 1.09
CA ALA A 71 -18.30 7.40 0.76
C ALA A 71 -18.12 8.93 0.78
N LYS A 72 -16.98 9.45 1.25
CA LYS A 72 -16.78 10.90 1.32
C LYS A 72 -16.65 11.50 -0.08
N PRO A 73 -17.34 12.62 -0.36
CA PRO A 73 -17.10 13.37 -1.59
C PRO A 73 -15.65 13.86 -1.62
N LEU A 74 -15.13 14.08 -2.82
CA LEU A 74 -13.81 14.69 -3.00
C LEU A 74 -13.78 16.03 -2.27
N ARG A 75 -12.85 16.15 -1.31
CA ARG A 75 -12.65 17.40 -0.58
C ARG A 75 -11.96 18.40 -1.50
N ASN A 76 -12.61 19.55 -1.67
CA ASN A 76 -12.01 20.72 -2.29
C ASN A 76 -11.22 21.51 -1.24
N LEU A 77 -10.00 21.88 -1.57
CA LEU A 77 -9.05 22.63 -0.76
C LEU A 77 -8.81 23.98 -1.44
N GLY A 78 -8.68 25.03 -0.63
CA GLY A 78 -8.68 26.41 -1.09
C GLY A 78 -7.43 26.79 -1.89
N GLY A 79 -6.34 26.03 -1.76
CA GLY A 79 -5.09 26.29 -2.47
C GLY A 79 -4.12 25.11 -2.44
N ARG A 80 -3.06 25.24 -3.24
CA ARG A 80 -1.98 24.25 -3.37
C ARG A 80 -1.33 23.96 -2.02
N ASP A 81 -0.97 25.00 -1.26
CA ASP A 81 -0.27 24.85 0.02
C ASP A 81 -1.13 24.14 1.08
N GLU A 82 -2.45 24.40 1.07
CA GLU A 82 -3.39 23.65 1.91
C GLU A 82 -3.42 22.18 1.49
N ALA A 83 -3.43 21.89 0.19
CA ALA A 83 -3.40 20.53 -0.33
C ALA A 83 -2.08 19.80 0.00
N ALA A 84 -0.95 20.49 -0.12
CA ALA A 84 0.37 19.99 0.24
C ALA A 84 0.46 19.64 1.74
N ALA A 85 0.07 20.56 2.62
CA ALA A 85 0.01 20.31 4.06
C ALA A 85 -0.97 19.18 4.40
N PHE A 86 -2.12 19.12 3.72
CA PHE A 86 -3.13 18.10 3.95
C PHE A 86 -2.65 16.71 3.54
N VAL A 87 -2.04 16.56 2.35
CA VAL A 87 -1.55 15.26 1.87
C VAL A 87 -0.44 14.71 2.76
N LEU A 88 0.50 15.56 3.19
CA LEU A 88 1.56 15.14 4.10
C LEU A 88 0.99 14.67 5.44
N ARG A 89 0.05 15.44 6.00
CA ARG A 89 -0.55 15.11 7.30
C ARG A 89 -1.31 13.79 7.28
N ILE A 90 -2.16 13.55 6.27
CA ILE A 90 -2.99 12.34 6.23
C ILE A 90 -2.18 11.06 5.95
N ASN A 91 -1.00 11.19 5.32
CA ASN A 91 -0.09 10.07 5.07
C ASN A 91 0.95 9.91 6.18
N GLY A 92 0.97 10.78 7.21
CA GLY A 92 1.99 10.75 8.26
C GLY A 92 3.40 11.08 7.76
N LEU A 93 3.50 12.03 6.84
CA LEU A 93 4.71 12.39 6.11
C LEU A 93 5.20 13.82 6.35
N SER A 94 4.54 14.58 7.24
CA SER A 94 4.83 15.99 7.52
C SER A 94 6.28 16.25 7.95
N ASP A 95 6.91 15.30 8.63
CA ASP A 95 8.29 15.44 9.12
C ASP A 95 9.35 14.92 8.14
N PHE A 96 8.92 14.36 6.98
CA PHE A 96 9.81 13.66 6.05
C PHE A 96 9.97 14.35 4.70
N PHE A 97 9.00 15.16 4.28
CA PHE A 97 9.01 15.78 2.97
C PHE A 97 8.70 17.27 3.05
N ASP A 98 9.43 18.03 2.23
CA ASP A 98 9.10 19.42 1.96
C ASP A 98 7.74 19.50 1.24
N PRO A 99 6.82 20.40 1.65
CA PRO A 99 5.60 20.69 0.91
C PRO A 99 5.81 20.99 -0.58
N ASP A 100 6.98 21.49 -0.98
CA ASP A 100 7.36 21.82 -2.36
C ASP A 100 8.05 20.68 -3.12
N SER A 101 8.14 19.50 -2.51
CA SER A 101 8.76 18.33 -3.14
C SER A 101 7.92 17.74 -4.29
N GLU A 102 8.60 17.12 -5.25
CA GLU A 102 7.95 16.42 -6.36
C GLU A 102 7.02 15.28 -5.88
N PHE A 103 7.35 14.67 -4.74
CA PHE A 103 6.49 13.67 -4.09
C PHE A 103 5.11 14.27 -3.76
N VAL A 104 5.09 15.46 -3.14
CA VAL A 104 3.86 16.14 -2.76
C VAL A 104 3.06 16.55 -4.00
N GLU A 105 3.73 17.04 -5.04
CA GLU A 105 3.08 17.38 -6.32
C GLU A 105 2.36 16.18 -6.94
N ARG A 106 2.94 14.98 -6.86
CA ARG A 106 2.28 13.74 -7.31
C ARG A 106 1.06 13.38 -6.46
N GLY A 107 1.01 13.82 -5.20
CA GLY A 107 -0.06 13.57 -4.24
C GLY A 107 -1.26 14.52 -4.34
N ILE A 108 -1.17 15.61 -5.09
CA ILE A 108 -2.22 16.62 -5.22
C ILE A 108 -2.62 16.88 -6.68
N ARG A 109 -3.81 17.44 -6.90
CA ARG A 109 -4.32 17.80 -8.23
C ARG A 109 -4.99 19.16 -8.18
N SER A 110 -4.68 20.03 -9.13
CA SER A 110 -5.47 21.22 -9.44
C SER A 110 -6.71 20.83 -10.25
N GLY A 111 -7.85 21.42 -9.94
CA GLY A 111 -9.10 21.31 -10.70
C GLY A 111 -9.80 22.66 -10.82
N GLU A 112 -10.90 22.69 -11.57
CA GLU A 112 -11.66 23.93 -11.86
C GLU A 112 -12.15 24.65 -10.60
N THR A 113 -12.49 23.88 -9.56
CA THR A 113 -13.06 24.42 -8.31
C THR A 113 -12.02 24.62 -7.21
N GLY A 114 -10.77 24.19 -7.41
CA GLY A 114 -9.72 24.29 -6.40
C GLY A 114 -8.76 23.10 -6.42
N TRP A 115 -8.12 22.83 -5.28
CA TRP A 115 -7.14 21.77 -5.14
C TRP A 115 -7.74 20.56 -4.43
N ARG A 116 -7.24 19.37 -4.76
CA ARG A 116 -7.66 18.13 -4.10
C ARG A 116 -6.49 17.16 -3.99
N LEU A 117 -6.69 16.12 -3.21
CA LEU A 117 -5.80 14.97 -3.24
C LEU A 117 -5.91 14.22 -4.56
N ALA A 118 -4.79 13.64 -5.00
CA ALA A 118 -4.73 12.74 -6.13
C ALA A 118 -5.41 11.40 -5.83
N GLN A 119 -5.40 10.99 -4.57
CA GLN A 119 -6.07 9.79 -4.10
C GLN A 119 -7.59 9.90 -4.28
N ASP A 120 -8.18 8.87 -4.86
CA ASP A 120 -9.62 8.71 -4.99
C ASP A 120 -10.17 8.05 -3.71
N PRO A 121 -11.07 8.70 -2.95
CA PRO A 121 -11.59 8.15 -1.71
C PRO A 121 -12.19 6.76 -1.88
N ARG A 122 -12.76 6.44 -3.05
CA ARG A 122 -13.33 5.12 -3.35
C ARG A 122 -12.34 3.97 -3.16
N SER A 123 -11.02 4.25 -3.23
CA SER A 123 -9.99 3.25 -2.96
C SER A 123 -9.98 2.74 -1.52
N PHE A 124 -10.52 3.51 -0.55
CA PHE A 124 -10.67 3.01 0.83
C PHE A 124 -11.69 1.87 0.94
N GLY A 125 -12.65 1.81 0.01
CA GLY A 125 -13.74 0.83 0.03
C GLY A 125 -13.35 -0.56 -0.48
N ILE A 126 -12.07 -0.79 -0.81
CA ILE A 126 -11.58 -2.10 -1.25
C ILE A 126 -11.68 -3.13 -0.11
N GLY A 127 -11.53 -2.68 1.14
CA GLY A 127 -11.65 -3.54 2.31
C GLY A 127 -10.50 -4.53 2.51
N GLU A 128 -10.74 -5.55 3.34
CA GLU A 128 -9.77 -6.60 3.66
C GLU A 128 -9.33 -7.35 2.39
N PRO A 129 -8.02 -7.55 2.15
CA PRO A 129 -7.54 -8.41 1.09
C PRO A 129 -8.08 -9.84 1.24
N PRO A 130 -8.50 -10.50 0.16
CA PRO A 130 -8.85 -11.91 0.21
C PRO A 130 -7.56 -12.73 0.35
N PHE A 131 -6.98 -12.79 1.55
CA PHE A 131 -5.63 -13.30 1.76
C PHE A 131 -5.45 -14.76 1.30
N ASP A 132 -6.42 -15.64 1.58
CA ASP A 132 -6.32 -17.05 1.19
C ASP A 132 -6.06 -17.25 -0.32
N PRO A 133 -6.87 -16.72 -1.25
CA PRO A 133 -6.54 -16.83 -2.66
C PRO A 133 -5.28 -16.06 -3.04
N LEU A 134 -5.02 -14.88 -2.48
CA LEU A 134 -3.82 -14.10 -2.83
C LEU A 134 -2.51 -14.83 -2.50
N PHE A 135 -2.41 -15.42 -1.31
CA PHE A 135 -1.23 -16.22 -0.95
C PHE A 135 -1.21 -17.56 -1.71
N GLY A 136 -2.37 -18.18 -1.93
CA GLY A 136 -2.47 -19.40 -2.73
C GLY A 136 -1.95 -19.21 -4.15
N ASP A 137 -2.34 -18.13 -4.82
CA ASP A 137 -1.92 -17.79 -6.17
C ASP A 137 -0.42 -17.46 -6.22
N ALA A 138 0.09 -16.69 -5.26
CA ALA A 138 1.52 -16.40 -5.15
C ALA A 138 2.37 -17.68 -4.99
N VAL A 139 1.93 -18.61 -4.14
CA VAL A 139 2.60 -19.91 -3.97
C VAL A 139 2.54 -20.74 -5.25
N ALA A 140 1.39 -20.81 -5.92
CA ALA A 140 1.22 -21.53 -7.17
C ALA A 140 2.11 -20.96 -8.30
N ALA A 141 2.33 -19.64 -8.29
CA ALA A 141 3.22 -18.94 -9.22
C ALA A 141 4.71 -19.07 -8.86
N GLY A 142 5.06 -19.68 -7.71
CA GLY A 142 6.43 -19.76 -7.23
C GLY A 142 7.00 -18.43 -6.72
N THR A 143 6.13 -17.46 -6.40
CA THR A 143 6.52 -16.14 -5.90
C THR A 143 6.98 -16.24 -4.44
N SER A 144 8.18 -15.71 -4.16
CA SER A 144 8.65 -15.58 -2.78
C SER A 144 7.96 -14.41 -2.09
N VAL A 145 7.36 -14.63 -0.91
CA VAL A 145 6.63 -13.58 -0.18
C VAL A 145 7.27 -13.32 1.18
N THR A 146 7.66 -12.06 1.40
CA THR A 146 8.14 -11.56 2.69
C THR A 146 7.18 -10.47 3.17
N VAL A 147 6.77 -10.54 4.43
CA VAL A 147 6.02 -9.47 5.10
C VAL A 147 6.94 -8.78 6.09
N ALA A 148 6.89 -7.46 6.17
CA ALA A 148 7.65 -6.69 7.13
C ALA A 148 6.80 -5.59 7.75
N HIS A 149 7.14 -5.18 8.96
CA HIS A 149 6.56 -3.98 9.58
C HIS A 149 7.58 -3.27 10.46
N GLY A 150 7.38 -1.96 10.69
CA GLY A 150 8.18 -1.21 11.65
C GLY A 150 7.92 -1.69 13.08
N GLU A 151 8.96 -1.69 13.91
CA GLU A 151 8.85 -1.95 15.35
C GLU A 151 7.84 -1.00 16.05
N HIS A 152 7.74 0.23 15.57
CA HIS A 152 6.87 1.28 16.11
C HIS A 152 5.66 1.54 15.21
N ASP A 153 5.31 0.60 14.33
CA ASP A 153 4.14 0.74 13.47
C ASP A 153 2.84 0.65 14.28
N VAL A 154 2.17 1.78 14.45
CA VAL A 154 0.89 1.88 15.18
C VAL A 154 -0.32 1.44 14.35
N MET A 155 -0.13 1.20 13.05
CA MET A 155 -1.20 0.78 12.13
C MET A 155 -1.37 -0.73 12.11
N VAL A 156 -0.49 -1.49 12.74
CA VAL A 156 -0.51 -2.96 12.79
C VAL A 156 -0.16 -3.43 14.20
N ALA A 157 -0.80 -4.48 14.72
CA ALA A 157 -0.45 -5.00 16.04
C ALA A 157 0.51 -6.19 15.88
N VAL A 158 1.63 -6.17 16.61
CA VAL A 158 2.67 -7.21 16.52
C VAL A 158 2.10 -8.63 16.71
N GLY A 159 1.20 -8.82 17.68
CA GLY A 159 0.58 -10.12 17.96
C GLY A 159 -0.34 -10.66 16.85
N ASP A 160 -0.75 -9.81 15.90
CA ASP A 160 -1.55 -10.25 14.74
C ASP A 160 -0.68 -11.02 13.72
N TYR A 161 0.63 -10.74 13.68
CA TYR A 161 1.53 -11.31 12.69
C TYR A 161 1.95 -12.75 12.97
N ASP A 162 2.02 -13.18 14.23
CA ASP A 162 2.36 -14.59 14.55
C ASP A 162 1.33 -15.56 13.96
N ARG A 163 0.04 -15.22 14.09
CA ARG A 163 -1.06 -16.03 13.53
C ARG A 163 -1.08 -15.96 12.02
N PHE A 164 -0.77 -14.80 11.46
CA PHE A 164 -0.71 -14.58 10.02
C PHE A 164 0.42 -15.38 9.38
N ALA A 165 1.63 -15.31 9.96
CA ALA A 165 2.79 -16.10 9.56
C ALA A 165 2.49 -17.60 9.60
N ALA A 166 1.89 -18.08 10.70
CA ALA A 166 1.52 -19.49 10.84
C ALA A 166 0.45 -19.93 9.82
N ARG A 167 -0.53 -19.08 9.49
CA ARG A 167 -1.59 -19.39 8.53
C ARG A 167 -1.08 -19.51 7.10
N PHE A 168 -0.20 -18.58 6.68
CA PHE A 168 0.24 -18.47 5.29
C PHE A 168 1.64 -19.04 5.05
N GLY A 169 2.34 -19.48 6.10
CA GLY A 169 3.69 -20.03 5.98
C GLY A 169 4.71 -19.01 5.50
N VAL A 170 4.52 -17.73 5.85
CA VAL A 170 5.37 -16.61 5.39
C VAL A 170 6.26 -16.07 6.49
N GLU A 171 7.42 -15.57 6.10
CA GLU A 171 8.32 -14.84 6.99
C GLU A 171 7.74 -13.45 7.28
N VAL A 172 7.66 -13.10 8.57
CA VAL A 172 7.35 -11.75 9.03
C VAL A 172 8.57 -11.15 9.72
N LEU A 173 9.05 -10.04 9.17
CA LEU A 173 10.22 -9.31 9.64
C LEU A 173 9.82 -8.06 10.42
N VAL A 174 10.43 -7.85 11.58
CA VAL A 174 10.31 -6.60 12.32
C VAL A 174 11.49 -5.70 11.98
N LEU A 175 11.22 -4.48 11.54
CA LEU A 175 12.23 -3.49 11.17
C LEU A 175 12.54 -2.59 12.37
N PRO A 176 13.73 -2.71 12.99
CA PRO A 176 14.04 -2.03 14.24
C PRO A 176 14.01 -0.51 14.11
N GLY A 177 13.40 0.18 15.08
CA GLY A 177 13.32 1.63 15.13
C GLY A 177 12.43 2.30 14.07
N LEU A 178 11.83 1.53 13.16
CA LEU A 178 10.98 2.07 12.09
C LEU A 178 9.50 2.06 12.47
N GLY A 179 8.72 2.93 11.85
CA GLY A 179 7.26 3.01 11.97
C GLY A 179 6.54 2.52 10.72
N HIS A 180 5.31 3.00 10.49
CA HIS A 180 4.48 2.56 9.36
C HIS A 180 5.06 2.93 8.00
N ASN A 181 5.66 4.12 7.89
CA ASN A 181 6.28 4.61 6.66
C ASN A 181 7.76 4.22 6.58
N ALA A 182 8.09 2.96 6.90
CA ALA A 182 9.46 2.47 6.93
C ALA A 182 10.22 2.71 5.61
N HIS A 183 9.53 2.64 4.47
CA HIS A 183 10.08 2.93 3.14
C HIS A 183 10.51 4.39 2.94
N VAL A 184 10.01 5.32 3.75
CA VAL A 184 10.46 6.72 3.79
C VAL A 184 11.55 6.91 4.85
N GLN A 185 11.39 6.27 6.00
CA GLN A 185 12.30 6.40 7.13
C GLN A 185 13.68 5.79 6.86
N ASP A 186 13.72 4.63 6.21
CA ASP A 186 14.95 3.97 5.77
C ASP A 186 14.72 3.19 4.46
N PRO A 187 14.83 3.86 3.30
CA PRO A 187 14.68 3.21 2.01
C PRO A 187 15.69 2.07 1.75
N PHE A 188 16.88 2.11 2.37
CA PHE A 188 17.91 1.09 2.15
C PHE A 188 17.61 -0.18 2.93
N ALA A 189 17.13 -0.07 4.16
CA ALA A 189 16.65 -1.22 4.92
C ALA A 189 15.53 -1.96 4.15
N ILE A 190 14.62 -1.20 3.54
CA ILE A 190 13.52 -1.76 2.74
C ILE A 190 14.00 -2.37 1.42
N ALA A 191 14.91 -1.71 0.70
CA ALA A 191 15.51 -2.27 -0.51
C ALA A 191 16.28 -3.56 -0.23
N GLY A 192 16.93 -3.68 0.92
CA GLY A 192 17.67 -4.87 1.35
C GLY A 192 16.78 -6.09 1.63
N LEU A 193 15.46 -5.93 1.70
CA LEU A 193 14.51 -7.05 1.83
C LEU A 193 14.26 -7.77 0.50
N LEU A 194 14.56 -7.13 -0.64
CA LEU A 194 14.40 -7.78 -1.93
C LEU A 194 15.45 -8.90 -2.07
N PRO A 195 15.06 -10.09 -2.54
CA PRO A 195 16.02 -11.14 -2.83
C PRO A 195 17.00 -10.68 -3.91
N ALA A 196 18.26 -11.07 -3.74
CA ALA A 196 19.35 -10.82 -4.68
C ALA A 196 19.03 -11.28 -6.11
#